data_AF-A0A2I1H6M1-F1
#
_entry.id   AF-A0A2I1H6M1-F1
#
_cell.length_a   1.000
_cell.length_b   1.000
_cell.length_c   1.000
_cell.angle_alpha   90.00
_cell.angle_beta   90.00
_cell.angle_gamma   90.00
#
_symmetry.space_group_name_H-M   'P 1'
#
loop_
_entity.id
_entity.type
_entity.pdbx_description
1 polymer ?
#
loop_
_entity_poly.entity_id
_entity_poly.type
_entity_poly.pdbx_seq_one_letter_code
_entity_poly.pdbx_strand_id
1 'polypeptide(L)'
;MANIGCQKSKIVSVNFINIQDVQDEVDITVQIDDPPSKFVLVNLNIKDKLSNIRQKLVQNSKVKMNDALSFANKINNNDNIGGSSLADISKEDEEKIILENIIDKG
;
A
#
# COMPACT_ATOMS: atom_id res chain seq x y z
N MET A 1 -17.04 28.02 15.01
CA MET A 1 -16.62 26.64 15.33
C MET A 1 -16.21 25.97 14.04
N ALA A 2 -14.91 25.86 13.76
CA ALA A 2 -14.42 25.14 12.59
C ALA A 2 -14.11 23.70 13.01
N ASN A 3 -14.95 22.77 12.58
CA ASN A 3 -14.70 21.35 12.77
C ASN A 3 -13.75 20.91 11.66
N ILE A 4 -12.44 20.98 11.92
CA ILE A 4 -11.43 20.45 11.02
C ILE A 4 -11.43 18.94 11.22
N GLY A 5 -12.32 18.25 10.51
CA GLY A 5 -12.24 16.80 10.38
C GLY A 5 -10.90 16.47 9.72
N CYS A 6 -9.96 15.93 10.49
CA CYS A 6 -8.71 15.40 9.98
C CYS A 6 -9.05 14.17 9.12
N GLN A 7 -9.25 14.36 7.83
CA GLN A 7 -9.36 13.28 6.87
C GLN A 7 -7.93 12.77 6.65
N LYS A 8 -7.58 11.69 7.36
CA LYS A 8 -6.36 10.94 7.10
C LYS A 8 -6.53 10.22 5.77
N SER A 9 -5.80 10.66 4.76
CA SER A 9 -5.70 9.98 3.48
C SER A 9 -5.03 8.61 3.70
N LYS A 10 -5.68 7.54 3.24
CA LYS A 10 -5.25 6.14 3.41
C LYS A 10 -4.87 5.56 2.03
N ILE A 11 -4.14 4.45 1.98
CA ILE A 11 -3.79 3.76 0.72
C ILE A 11 -4.50 2.40 0.77
N VAL A 12 -5.61 2.22 0.03
CA VAL A 12 -6.32 0.93 -0.11
C VAL A 12 -5.69 0.13 -1.24
N SER A 13 -5.25 -1.08 -0.93
CA SER A 13 -5.07 -2.24 -1.82
C SER A 13 -4.12 -2.16 -3.03
N VAL A 14 -3.45 -3.30 -3.22
CA VAL A 14 -2.48 -3.60 -4.27
C VAL A 14 -2.94 -4.88 -4.96
N ASN A 15 -3.35 -4.81 -6.24
CA ASN A 15 -3.83 -5.95 -7.03
C ASN A 15 -2.77 -6.42 -8.07
N PHE A 16 -2.65 -7.75 -8.22
CA PHE A 16 -1.56 -8.56 -8.81
C PHE A 16 -1.35 -8.44 -10.31
N ILE A 17 -0.09 -8.69 -10.73
CA ILE A 17 0.27 -9.04 -12.10
C ILE A 17 1.22 -10.25 -12.11
N ASN A 18 1.01 -11.10 -13.12
CA ASN A 18 1.64 -12.35 -13.54
C ASN A 18 3.10 -12.60 -13.07
N ILE A 19 3.30 -13.70 -12.33
CA ILE A 19 4.59 -14.16 -11.84
C ILE A 19 5.26 -15.02 -12.93
N GLN A 20 6.31 -14.50 -13.57
CA GLN A 20 7.25 -15.28 -14.35
C GLN A 20 8.63 -15.18 -13.67
N ASP A 21 9.05 -16.30 -13.08
CA ASP A 21 10.37 -16.69 -12.58
C ASP A 21 11.53 -15.65 -12.66
N VAL A 22 12.14 -15.36 -11.50
CA VAL A 22 13.43 -14.64 -11.29
C VAL A 22 13.43 -13.10 -11.31
N GLN A 23 12.34 -12.41 -11.00
CA GLN A 23 12.41 -10.98 -10.67
C GLN A 23 11.69 -10.66 -9.37
N ASP A 24 12.46 -10.24 -8.37
CA ASP A 24 11.93 -9.72 -7.11
C ASP A 24 11.26 -8.36 -7.32
N GLU A 25 11.65 -7.63 -8.37
CA GLU A 25 10.94 -6.47 -8.90
C GLU A 25 9.73 -6.92 -9.73
N VAL A 26 8.55 -6.47 -9.32
CA VAL A 26 7.31 -6.69 -10.05
C VAL A 26 6.57 -5.37 -10.18
N ASP A 27 5.77 -5.26 -11.23
CA ASP A 27 4.89 -4.13 -11.41
C ASP A 27 3.69 -4.26 -10.45
N ILE A 28 3.59 -3.31 -9.53
CA ILE A 28 2.61 -3.29 -8.43
C ILE A 28 1.68 -2.10 -8.60
N THR A 29 0.38 -2.33 -8.45
CA THR A 29 -0.64 -1.28 -8.57
C THR A 29 -0.92 -0.63 -7.22
N VAL A 30 -0.41 0.56 -6.95
CA VAL A 30 -0.69 1.32 -5.72
C VAL A 30 -1.98 2.13 -5.88
N GLN A 31 -2.95 1.95 -4.98
CA GLN A 31 -4.16 2.78 -4.93
C GLN A 31 -4.12 3.76 -3.74
N ILE A 32 -4.54 5.00 -4.00
CA ILE A 32 -4.57 6.09 -3.03
C ILE A 32 -6.03 6.44 -2.73
N ASP A 33 -6.41 6.54 -1.45
CA ASP A 33 -7.81 6.68 -1.02
C ASP A 33 -8.35 8.10 -1.02
N ASP A 34 -7.52 9.08 -1.38
CA ASP A 34 -7.92 10.47 -1.31
C ASP A 34 -7.37 11.28 -2.49
N PRO A 35 -8.14 11.42 -3.58
CA PRO A 35 -9.44 10.79 -3.84
C PRO A 35 -9.31 9.28 -4.20
N PRO A 36 -10.25 8.43 -3.75
CA PRO A 36 -10.20 6.98 -3.95
C PRO A 36 -10.54 6.63 -5.40
N SER A 37 -9.53 6.65 -6.26
CA SER A 37 -9.70 6.37 -7.70
C SER A 37 -8.40 6.21 -8.47
N LYS A 38 -7.27 6.63 -7.90
CA LYS A 38 -5.99 6.64 -8.61
C LYS A 38 -5.22 5.35 -8.35
N PHE A 39 -5.30 4.43 -9.31
CA PHE A 39 -4.39 3.31 -9.43
C PHE A 39 -3.12 3.76 -10.16
N VAL A 40 -1.98 3.58 -9.54
CA VAL A 40 -0.67 3.90 -10.12
C VAL A 40 0.14 2.62 -10.21
N LEU A 41 0.53 2.25 -11.42
CA LEU A 41 1.49 1.18 -11.61
C LEU A 41 2.90 1.68 -11.30
N VAL A 42 3.57 0.96 -10.40
CA VAL A 42 4.94 1.24 -9.95
C VAL A 42 5.73 -0.06 -9.91
N ASN A 43 6.96 -0.03 -10.40
CA ASN A 43 7.86 -1.17 -10.24
C ASN A 43 8.46 -1.13 -8.82
N LEU A 44 8.22 -2.18 -8.05
CA LEU A 44 8.64 -2.32 -6.66
C LEU A 44 9.12 -3.74 -6.41
N ASN A 45 10.03 -3.89 -5.45
CA ASN A 45 10.52 -5.21 -5.06
C ASN A 45 9.64 -5.79 -3.94
N ILE A 46 9.06 -6.97 -4.14
CA ILE A 46 8.16 -7.60 -3.16
C ILE A 46 8.88 -8.04 -1.87
N LYS A 47 10.18 -8.31 -1.94
CA LYS A 47 11.02 -8.69 -0.80
C LYS A 47 11.58 -7.48 -0.05
N ASP A 48 11.41 -6.26 -0.58
CA ASP A 48 11.83 -5.05 0.13
C ASP A 48 10.92 -4.78 1.33
N LYS A 49 11.53 -4.21 2.38
CA LYS A 49 10.81 -3.64 3.53
C LYS A 49 9.98 -2.43 3.12
N LEU A 50 8.88 -2.19 3.82
CA LEU A 50 8.01 -1.04 3.55
C LEU A 50 8.75 0.31 3.68
N SER A 51 9.77 0.40 4.53
CA SER A 51 10.59 1.61 4.65
C SER A 51 11.35 1.94 3.36
N ASN A 52 11.92 0.92 2.70
CA ASN A 52 12.57 1.07 1.40
C ASN A 52 11.54 1.40 0.31
N ILE A 53 10.36 0.77 0.36
CA ILE A 53 9.25 1.05 -0.55
C ILE A 53 8.79 2.50 -0.41
N ARG A 54 8.66 3.02 0.81
CA ARG A 54 8.31 4.43 1.06
C ARG A 54 9.28 5.36 0.36
N GLN A 55 10.59 5.12 0.46
CA GLN A 55 11.59 5.96 -0.21
C GLN A 55 11.39 5.98 -1.74
N LYS A 56 11.10 4.83 -2.35
CA LYS A 56 10.78 4.73 -3.79
C LYS A 56 9.48 5.49 -4.14
N LEU A 57 8.45 5.38 -3.30
CA LEU A 57 7.15 6.02 -3.52
C LEU A 57 7.15 7.53 -3.26
N VAL A 58 8.02 8.04 -2.38
CA VAL A 58 8.27 9.48 -2.19
C VAL A 58 8.81 10.10 -3.48
N GLN A 59 9.76 9.43 -4.13
CA GLN A 59 10.39 9.88 -5.37
C GLN A 59 9.49 9.70 -6.60
N ASN A 60 8.49 8.82 -6.52
CA ASN A 60 7.57 8.57 -7.61
C ASN A 60 6.65 9.77 -7.84
N SER A 61 6.74 10.40 -9.01
CA SER A 61 5.98 11.61 -9.36
C SER A 61 4.46 11.41 -9.42
N LYS A 62 3.98 10.17 -9.60
CA LYS A 62 2.55 9.85 -9.67
C LYS A 62 1.96 9.55 -8.28
N VAL A 63 2.73 8.95 -7.37
CA VAL A 63 2.28 8.61 -6.01
C VAL A 63 2.59 9.73 -5.02
N LYS A 64 3.83 10.22 -4.99
CA LYS A 64 4.33 11.24 -4.05
C LYS A 64 3.93 10.94 -2.61
N MET A 65 4.34 9.77 -2.10
CA MET A 65 3.96 9.30 -0.77
C MET A 65 4.54 10.20 0.33
N ASN A 66 3.76 11.17 0.80
CA ASN A 66 4.18 12.10 1.84
C ASN A 66 3.99 11.53 3.25
N ASP A 67 4.35 12.31 4.28
CA ASP A 67 4.24 11.89 5.68
C ASP A 67 2.80 11.71 6.18
N ALA A 68 1.81 12.22 5.45
CA ALA A 68 0.39 12.06 5.77
C ALA A 68 -0.18 10.73 5.27
N LEU A 69 0.50 10.06 4.34
CA LEU A 69 0.12 8.76 3.81
C LEU A 69 0.80 7.64 4.60
N SER A 70 0.01 6.60 4.91
CA SER A 70 0.46 5.37 5.56
C SER A 70 0.15 4.17 4.68
N PHE A 71 0.95 3.11 4.82
CA PHE A 71 0.58 1.82 4.26
C PHE A 71 -0.60 1.23 5.04
N ALA A 72 -1.42 0.45 4.35
CA ALA A 72 -2.46 -0.34 4.99
C ALA A 72 -2.27 -1.81 4.65
N ASN A 73 -2.45 -2.68 5.65
CA ASN A 73 -2.51 -4.12 5.47
C ASN A 73 -3.97 -4.53 5.21
N LYS A 74 -4.19 -5.33 4.16
CA LYS A 74 -5.50 -5.91 3.88
C LYS A 74 -5.70 -7.14 4.75
N ILE A 75 -6.60 -7.02 5.72
CA ILE A 75 -7.02 -8.14 6.57
C ILE A 75 -8.14 -8.87 5.83
N ASN A 76 -7.81 -10.05 5.31
CA ASN A 76 -8.78 -10.98 4.78
C ASN A 76 -9.44 -11.67 5.98
N ASN A 77 -10.57 -11.13 6.45
CA ASN A 77 -11.41 -11.86 7.40
C ASN A 77 -12.03 -13.04 6.63
N ASN A 78 -11.73 -14.27 7.07
CA ASN A 78 -12.33 -15.51 6.54
C ASN A 78 -13.83 -15.65 6.91
N ASP A 79 -14.38 -14.70 7.65
CA ASP A 79 -15.80 -14.68 7.96
C ASP A 79 -16.56 -14.13 6.74
N ASN A 80 -17.60 -14.85 6.33
CA ASN A 80 -18.47 -14.62 5.17
C ASN A 80 -19.24 -13.27 5.16
N ILE A 81 -18.74 -12.25 5.85
CA ILE A 81 -19.20 -10.86 5.83
C ILE A 81 -18.27 -10.11 4.87
N GLY A 82 -18.74 -9.87 3.66
CA GLY A 82 -17.99 -9.28 2.53
C GLY A 82 -17.48 -7.86 2.77
N GLY A 83 -16.48 -7.70 3.63
CA GLY A 83 -15.75 -6.46 3.86
C GLY A 83 -14.28 -6.74 4.11
N SER A 84 -13.43 -6.48 3.12
CA SER A 84 -11.97 -6.44 3.34
C SER A 84 -11.67 -5.29 4.29
N SER A 85 -11.20 -5.61 5.51
CA SER A 85 -10.82 -4.58 6.49
C SER A 85 -9.37 -4.18 6.24
N LEU A 86 -9.07 -2.89 6.36
CA LEU A 86 -7.72 -2.36 6.18
C LEU A 86 -7.19 -1.82 7.49
N ALA A 87 -6.07 -2.36 7.95
CA ALA A 87 -5.37 -1.88 9.14
C ALA A 87 -4.20 -0.97 8.75
N ASP A 88 -4.08 0.19 9.40
CA ASP A 88 -2.95 1.09 9.16
C ASP A 88 -1.66 0.49 9.71
N ILE A 89 -0.56 0.70 8.98
CA ILE A 89 0.78 0.33 9.40
C ILE A 89 1.49 1.59 9.88
N SER A 90 2.03 1.52 11.09
CA SER A 90 2.81 2.60 11.70
C SER A 90 4.19 2.72 11.03
N LYS A 91 4.81 3.91 11.06
CA LYS A 91 6.11 4.13 10.41
C LYS A 91 7.22 3.28 11.04
N GLU A 92 7.14 3.07 12.35
CA GLU A 92 8.06 2.24 13.13
C GLU A 92 7.99 0.74 12.77
N ASP A 93 6.85 0.28 12.25
CA ASP A 93 6.67 -1.10 11.81
C ASP A 93 7.04 -1.31 10.35
N GLU A 94 7.22 -0.24 9.55
CA GLU A 94 7.65 -0.33 8.14
C GLU A 94 9.02 -1.03 7.99
N GLU A 95 9.88 -0.98 9.00
CA GLU A 95 11.18 -1.66 9.03
C GLU A 95 11.10 -3.17 9.30
N LYS A 96 9.93 -3.66 9.74
CA LYS A 96 9.72 -5.05 10.14
C LYS A 96 8.87 -5.83 9.13
N ILE A 97 8.15 -5.12 8.27
CA ILE A 97 7.18 -5.69 7.34
C ILE A 97 7.77 -5.63 5.93
N ILE A 98 7.74 -6.76 5.22
CA ILE A 98 8.07 -6.84 3.79
C ILE A 98 6.81 -6.62 2.94
N LEU A 99 6.98 -6.07 1.74
CA LEU A 99 5.86 -5.78 0.84
C LEU A 99 5.03 -7.02 0.50
N GLU A 100 5.69 -8.17 0.35
CA GLU A 100 5.05 -9.47 0.10
C GLU A 100 3.96 -9.83 1.13
N ASN A 101 4.08 -9.34 2.37
CA ASN A 101 3.13 -9.67 3.44
C ASN A 101 1.82 -8.88 3.37
N ILE A 102 1.78 -7.79 2.61
CA ILE A 102 0.63 -6.88 2.54
C ILE A 102 0.01 -6.81 1.15
N ILE A 103 0.73 -7.28 0.14
CA ILE A 103 0.14 -7.55 -1.17
C ILE A 103 -0.78 -8.77 -1.00
N ASP A 104 -1.95 -8.71 -1.61
CA ASP A 104 -2.82 -9.89 -1.74
C ASP A 104 -2.08 -10.96 -2.59
N LYS A 105 -2.58 -12.17 -2.80
CA LYS A 105 -1.91 -13.15 -3.68
C LYS A 105 -3.01 -13.82 -4.46
N GLY A 106 -3.57 -13.06 -5.40
CA GLY A 106 -4.68 -13.49 -6.25
C GLY A 106 -4.36 -14.74 -7.06
#